data_AF-A0A7J2JXU4-F1
#
_entry.id   AF-A0A7J2JXU4-F1
#
_cell.length_a   1.000
_cell.length_b   1.000
_cell.length_c   1.000
_cell.angle_alpha   90.00
_cell.angle_beta   90.00
_cell.angle_gamma   90.00
#
_symmetry.space_group_name_H-M   'P 1'
#
loop_
_entity.id
_entity.type
_entity.pdbx_description
1 polymer ?
#
loop_
_entity_poly.entity_id
_entity_poly.type
_entity_poly.pdbx_seq_one_letter_code
_entity_poly.pdbx_strand_id
1 'polypeptide(L)'
;MGRRARKVLELALEEASSPPTYYSLPVLCHFLNVSIPPVREVVGALRERGWLATRTHFDTQAVKTDAPAREVVEVVRELSLIKNRSPPEPWVA
;
A
#
# COMPACT_ATOMS: atom_id res chain seq x y z
N MET A 1 29.16 -4.24 -4.39
CA MET A 1 28.03 -3.28 -4.56
C MET A 1 27.65 -2.66 -3.23
N GLY A 2 27.35 -1.36 -3.19
CA GLY A 2 26.91 -0.69 -1.96
C GLY A 2 25.48 -1.05 -1.54
N ARG A 3 25.16 -0.99 -0.23
CA ARG A 3 23.85 -1.37 0.32
C ARG A 3 22.66 -0.62 -0.32
N ARG A 4 22.83 0.66 -0.64
CA ARG A 4 21.78 1.48 -1.29
C ARG A 4 21.50 1.02 -2.72
N ALA A 5 22.55 0.79 -3.51
CA ALA A 5 22.43 0.32 -4.89
C ALA A 5 21.71 -1.04 -4.95
N ARG A 6 22.06 -1.96 -4.05
CA ARG A 6 21.39 -3.26 -3.96
C ARG A 6 19.88 -3.12 -3.71
N LYS A 7 19.48 -2.29 -2.75
CA LYS A 7 18.07 -2.11 -2.38
C LYS A 7 17.23 -1.51 -3.52
N VAL A 8 17.80 -0.58 -4.29
CA VAL A 8 17.13 -0.01 -5.47
C VAL A 8 16.98 -1.06 -6.57
N LEU A 9 18.02 -1.86 -6.82
CA LEU A 9 17.99 -2.93 -7.82
C LEU A 9 17.00 -4.04 -7.46
N GLU A 10 16.98 -4.49 -6.20
CA GLU A 10 16.00 -5.48 -5.71
C GLU A 10 14.57 -4.98 -5.93
N LEU A 11 14.28 -3.72 -5.59
CA LEU A 11 12.96 -3.12 -5.79
C LEU A 11 12.60 -2.97 -7.28
N ALA A 12 13.54 -2.54 -8.12
CA ALA A 12 13.33 -2.38 -9.55
C ALA A 12 13.08 -3.73 -10.24
N LEU A 13 13.74 -4.80 -9.78
CA LEU A 13 13.55 -6.15 -10.32
C LEU A 13 12.16 -6.71 -9.96
N GLU A 14 11.72 -6.53 -8.71
CA GLU A 14 10.34 -6.86 -8.31
C GLU A 14 9.32 -6.08 -9.16
N GLU A 15 9.55 -4.78 -9.32
CA GLU A 15 8.67 -3.90 -10.09
C GLU A 15 8.60 -4.27 -11.59
N ALA A 16 9.69 -4.73 -12.20
CA ALA A 16 9.74 -5.07 -13.62
C ALA A 16 8.77 -6.20 -14.01
N SER A 17 8.43 -7.06 -13.05
CA SER A 17 7.43 -8.14 -13.24
C SER A 17 5.99 -7.73 -12.96
N SER A 18 5.77 -6.49 -12.51
CA SER A 18 4.47 -5.96 -12.12
C SER A 18 3.74 -5.33 -13.34
N PRO A 19 2.40 -5.32 -13.37
CA PRO A 19 1.65 -4.70 -14.46
C PRO A 19 1.98 -3.20 -14.67
N PRO A 20 1.68 -2.64 -15.86
CA PRO A 20 1.83 -1.22 -16.10
C PRO A 20 0.87 -0.39 -15.21
N THR A 21 1.19 0.89 -15.03
CA THR A 21 0.48 1.84 -14.14
C THR A 21 0.63 1.54 -12.65
N TYR A 22 0.12 2.41 -11.78
CA TYR A 22 0.24 2.32 -10.32
C TYR A 22 -0.88 3.11 -9.63
N TYR A 23 -1.12 2.82 -8.35
CA TYR A 23 -2.02 3.58 -7.49
C TYR A 23 -1.20 4.46 -6.54
N SER A 24 -1.28 5.78 -6.70
CA SER A 24 -0.75 6.72 -5.71
C SER A 24 -1.68 6.77 -4.50
N LEU A 25 -1.22 6.31 -3.33
CA LEU A 25 -2.05 6.29 -2.13
C LEU A 25 -2.50 7.69 -1.69
N PRO A 26 -1.67 8.76 -1.74
CA PRO A 26 -2.13 10.12 -1.44
C PRO A 26 -3.30 10.57 -2.31
N VAL A 27 -3.22 10.33 -3.63
CA VAL A 27 -4.29 10.70 -4.58
C VAL A 27 -5.55 9.89 -4.31
N LEU A 28 -5.41 8.57 -4.16
CA LEU A 28 -6.52 7.68 -3.89
C LEU A 28 -7.23 8.01 -2.57
N CYS A 29 -6.47 8.22 -1.49
CA CYS A 29 -7.02 8.53 -0.17
C CYS A 29 -7.68 9.91 -0.13
N HIS A 30 -7.17 10.89 -0.90
CA HIS A 30 -7.82 12.19 -1.08
C HIS A 30 -9.22 12.02 -1.68
N PHE A 31 -9.36 11.23 -2.75
CA PHE A 31 -10.68 10.96 -3.36
C PHE A 31 -11.60 10.15 -2.46
N LEU A 32 -11.05 9.26 -1.64
CA LEU A 32 -11.81 8.43 -0.70
C LEU A 32 -12.13 9.14 0.64
N ASN A 33 -11.55 10.32 0.89
CA ASN A 33 -11.61 11.05 2.15
C ASN A 33 -11.23 10.20 3.39
N VAL A 34 -10.10 9.48 3.29
CA VAL A 34 -9.57 8.63 4.37
C VAL A 34 -8.12 8.96 4.70
N SER A 35 -7.66 8.54 5.88
CA SER A 35 -6.24 8.65 6.24
C SER A 35 -5.38 7.73 5.37
N ILE A 36 -4.17 8.14 5.03
CA ILE A 36 -3.27 7.35 4.18
C ILE A 36 -2.67 6.20 5.02
N PRO A 37 -2.97 4.92 4.71
CA PRO A 37 -2.35 3.79 5.39
C PRO A 37 -0.87 3.64 4.96
N PRO A 38 -0.04 2.96 5.76
CA PRO A 38 1.34 2.66 5.37
C PRO A 38 1.38 1.79 4.12
N VAL A 39 2.15 2.20 3.10
CA VAL A 39 2.23 1.51 1.80
C VAL A 39 2.56 0.02 1.95
N ARG A 40 3.44 -0.31 2.91
CA ARG A 40 3.81 -1.70 3.20
C ARG A 40 2.62 -2.56 3.66
N GLU A 41 1.66 -1.97 4.37
CA GLU A 41 0.47 -2.67 4.88
C GLU A 41 -0.51 -2.89 3.73
N VAL A 42 -0.68 -1.90 2.83
CA VAL A 42 -1.48 -2.06 1.61
C VAL A 42 -0.91 -3.16 0.71
N VAL A 43 0.41 -3.16 0.47
CA VAL A 43 1.08 -4.21 -0.31
C VAL A 43 0.93 -5.58 0.36
N GLY A 44 1.09 -5.66 1.68
CA GLY A 44 0.90 -6.90 2.44
C GLY A 44 -0.52 -7.44 2.31
N ALA A 45 -1.53 -6.61 2.57
CA ALA A 45 -2.94 -7.00 2.49
C ALA A 45 -3.35 -7.45 1.08
N LEU A 46 -2.87 -6.79 0.02
CA LEU A 46 -3.12 -7.23 -1.36
C LEU A 46 -2.47 -8.59 -1.66
N ARG A 47 -1.23 -8.82 -1.19
CA ARG A 47 -0.56 -10.12 -1.32
C ARG A 47 -1.27 -11.23 -0.55
N GLU A 48 -1.76 -10.94 0.66
CA GLU A 48 -2.53 -11.88 1.47
C GLU A 48 -3.85 -12.28 0.80
N ARG A 49 -4.45 -11.37 0.02
CA ARG A 49 -5.62 -11.64 -0.84
C ARG A 49 -5.29 -12.37 -2.15
N GLY A 50 -4.02 -12.69 -2.40
CA GLY A 50 -3.58 -13.45 -3.58
C GLY A 50 -3.23 -12.59 -4.80
N TRP A 51 -3.17 -11.26 -4.65
CA TRP A 51 -2.78 -10.36 -5.73
C TRP A 51 -1.27 -10.15 -5.77
N LEU A 52 -0.73 -9.96 -6.98
CA LEU A 52 0.61 -9.42 -7.14
C LEU A 52 0.57 -7.98 -6.67
N ALA A 53 1.41 -7.60 -5.71
CA ALA A 53 1.55 -6.22 -5.29
C ALA A 53 2.99 -5.88 -4.97
N THR A 54 3.45 -4.72 -5.40
CA THR A 54 4.80 -4.20 -5.14
C THR A 54 4.76 -2.72 -4.82
N ARG A 55 5.81 -2.25 -4.14
CA ARG A 55 6.13 -0.81 -4.13
C ARG A 55 6.72 -0.42 -5.48
N THR A 56 6.88 0.88 -5.70
CA THR A 56 7.59 1.39 -6.88
C THR A 56 8.88 2.10 -6.49
N HIS A 57 9.89 2.05 -7.36
CA HIS A 57 11.15 2.76 -7.14
C HIS A 57 11.04 4.27 -7.30
N PHE A 58 10.07 4.76 -8.07
CA PHE A 58 9.92 6.17 -8.41
C PHE A 58 8.90 6.92 -7.53
N ASP A 59 7.85 6.24 -7.05
CA ASP A 59 6.88 6.77 -6.08
C ASP A 59 6.84 5.86 -4.85
N THR A 60 7.47 6.32 -3.77
CA THR A 60 7.54 5.57 -2.50
C THR A 60 6.20 5.44 -1.79
N GLN A 61 5.19 6.24 -2.18
CA GLN A 61 3.83 6.21 -1.65
C GLN A 61 2.83 5.50 -2.58
N ALA A 62 3.33 4.85 -3.64
CA ALA A 62 2.52 4.11 -4.59
C ALA A 62 2.55 2.59 -4.39
N VAL A 63 1.49 1.95 -4.87
CA VAL A 63 1.38 0.49 -5.00
C VAL A 63 1.13 0.13 -6.46
N LYS A 64 1.87 -0.83 -6.98
CA LYS A 64 1.54 -1.51 -8.24
C LYS A 64 0.92 -2.87 -7.94
N THR A 65 -0.14 -3.22 -8.65
CA THR A 65 -0.83 -4.48 -8.44
C THR A 65 -1.64 -4.90 -9.67
N ASP A 66 -1.85 -6.20 -9.82
CA ASP A 66 -2.79 -6.77 -10.79
C ASP A 66 -4.23 -6.86 -10.23
N ALA A 67 -4.43 -6.45 -8.97
CA ALA A 67 -5.75 -6.34 -8.39
C ALA A 67 -6.60 -5.31 -9.13
N PRO A 68 -7.90 -5.59 -9.36
CA PRO A 68 -8.80 -4.59 -9.92
C PRO A 68 -8.97 -3.44 -8.93
N ALA A 69 -9.22 -2.22 -9.45
CA ALA A 69 -9.30 -1.00 -8.65
C ALA A 69 -10.22 -1.09 -7.41
N ARG A 70 -11.31 -1.88 -7.51
CA ARG A 70 -12.24 -2.13 -6.39
C ARG A 70 -11.55 -2.76 -5.17
N GLU A 71 -10.63 -3.70 -5.39
CA GLU A 71 -9.90 -4.39 -4.32
C GLU A 71 -8.92 -3.43 -3.64
N VAL A 72 -8.26 -2.58 -4.44
CA VAL A 72 -7.34 -1.56 -3.92
C VAL A 72 -8.09 -0.56 -3.04
N VAL A 73 -9.26 -0.09 -3.49
CA VAL A 73 -10.13 0.81 -2.71
C VAL A 73 -10.58 0.15 -1.41
N GLU A 74 -10.98 -1.12 -1.45
CA GLU A 74 -11.44 -1.86 -0.27
C GLU A 74 -10.32 -2.05 0.76
N VAL A 75 -9.16 -2.54 0.35
CA VAL A 75 -7.98 -2.68 1.22
C VAL A 75 -7.60 -1.35 1.86
N VAL A 76 -7.57 -0.27 1.09
CA VAL A 76 -7.24 1.07 1.62
C VAL A 76 -8.26 1.49 2.67
N ARG A 77 -9.57 1.33 2.41
CA ARG A 77 -10.62 1.67 3.37
C ARG A 77 -10.50 0.87 4.67
N GLU A 78 -10.31 -0.44 4.58
CA GLU A 78 -10.17 -1.32 5.75
C GLU A 78 -9.01 -0.87 6.65
N LEU A 79 -7.84 -0.64 6.05
CA LEU A 79 -6.64 -0.22 6.78
C LEU A 79 -6.78 1.17 7.38
N SER A 80 -7.46 2.10 6.69
CA SER A 80 -7.74 3.44 7.21
C SER A 80 -8.74 3.43 8.38
N LEU A 81 -9.74 2.54 8.36
CA LEU A 81 -10.73 2.41 9.43
C LEU A 81 -10.15 1.79 10.72
N ILE A 82 -9.20 0.85 10.60
CA ILE A 82 -8.52 0.26 11.75
C ILE A 82 -7.79 1.34 12.56
N LYS A 83 -7.18 2.32 11.89
CA LYS A 83 -6.49 3.44 12.56
C LYS A 83 -7.43 4.41 13.29
N ASN A 84 -8.71 4.45 12.92
CA ASN A 84 -9.72 5.29 13.57
C ASN A 84 -10.32 4.66 14.84
N ARG A 85 -10.02 3.39 15.14
CA ARG A 85 -10.34 2.78 16.43
C ARG A 85 -9.18 3.01 17.40
N SER A 86 -9.18 4.17 18.05
CA SER A 86 -8.48 4.28 19.34
C SER A 86 -9.06 3.20 20.28
N PRO A 87 -8.25 2.46 21.04
CA PRO A 87 -8.79 1.63 22.12
C PRO A 87 -9.63 2.51 23.05
N PRO A 88 -10.77 2.03 23.60
CA PRO A 88 -11.51 2.79 24.60
C PRO A 88 -10.54 3.17 25.72
N GLU A 89 -10.61 4.44 26.16
CA GLU A 89 -9.77 4.93 27.24
C GLU A 89 -9.90 3.98 28.45
N PRO A 90 -8.78 3.53 29.05
CA PRO A 90 -8.78 2.46 30.06
C PRO A 90 -9.53 2.79 31.36
N TRP A 91 -10.10 4.00 31.48
CA TRP A 91 -10.88 4.46 32.63
C TRP A 91 -12.39 4.58 32.36
N VAL A 92 -12.88 4.15 31.20
CA VAL A 92 -14.33 4.07 30.92
C VAL A 92 -14.85 2.68 31.30
N ALA A 93 -14.87 2.39 32.61
CA ALA A 93 -15.60 1.28 33.23
C ALA A 93 -15.89 1.59 34.71
#